data_AF-A0A318DZW0-F1
#
_entry.id   AF-A0A318DZW0-F1
#
_cell.length_a   1.000
_cell.length_b   1.000
_cell.length_c   1.000
_cell.angle_alpha   90.00
_cell.angle_beta   90.00
_cell.angle_gamma   90.00
#
_symmetry.space_group_name_H-M   'P 1'
#
loop_
_entity.id
_entity.type
_entity.pdbx_description
1 polymer ?
#
loop_
_entity_poly.entity_id
_entity_poly.type
_entity_poly.pdbx_seq_one_letter_code
_entity_poly.pdbx_strand_id
1 'polypeptide(L)'
;MGEARRRLKAARGAVAEIAGLEVPAGKVPVLWDRRAAATPLGQLPYFIEFLHISGLWQRWVDECPLEYTSPNAPGKQDVLGTWLLSILSGHRRRAHVTALRNDGVNPGMLGMQRVLSEDALRRGLKHPAEREAATAAWMERHLRESAWGLLSAGDWILDVDATVKPLYGHQDQK
;
A
#
# COMPACT_ATOMS: atom_id res chain seq x y z
N MET A 1 13.70 -30.40 -15.47
CA MET A 1 12.40 -29.84 -15.94
C MET A 1 11.14 -30.49 -15.32
N GLY A 2 11.19 -31.71 -14.74
CA GLY A 2 9.98 -32.39 -14.21
C GLY A 2 9.55 -31.99 -12.79
N GLU A 3 10.49 -31.54 -11.94
CA GLU A 3 10.25 -31.28 -10.52
C GLU A 3 9.47 -29.98 -10.27
N ALA A 4 9.80 -28.92 -11.03
CA ALA A 4 9.05 -27.67 -11.03
C ALA A 4 7.59 -27.89 -11.48
N ARG A 5 7.35 -28.71 -12.51
CA ARG A 5 5.99 -29.07 -12.95
C ARG A 5 5.23 -29.90 -11.93
N ARG A 6 5.89 -30.84 -11.22
CA ARG A 6 5.27 -31.61 -10.14
C ARG A 6 4.91 -30.74 -8.94
N ARG A 7 5.80 -29.82 -8.53
CA ARG A 7 5.49 -28.81 -7.50
C ARG A 7 4.33 -27.91 -7.93
N LEU A 8 4.31 -27.46 -9.18
CA LEU A 8 3.20 -26.66 -9.71
C LEU A 8 1.87 -27.42 -9.72
N LYS A 9 1.89 -28.72 -10.04
CA LYS A 9 0.71 -29.59 -10.08
C LYS A 9 0.18 -29.90 -8.66
N ALA A 10 1.08 -30.17 -7.72
CA ALA A 10 0.74 -30.35 -6.31
C ALA A 10 0.21 -29.05 -5.68
N ALA A 11 0.86 -27.92 -5.97
CA ALA A 11 0.39 -26.59 -5.56
C ALA A 11 -0.98 -26.27 -6.16
N ARG A 12 -1.23 -26.58 -7.44
CA ARG A 12 -2.55 -26.43 -8.08
C ARG A 12 -3.64 -27.30 -7.42
N GLY A 13 -3.30 -28.52 -7.02
CA GLY A 13 -4.24 -29.41 -6.31
C GLY A 13 -4.61 -28.87 -4.93
N ALA A 14 -3.62 -28.37 -4.17
CA ALA A 14 -3.86 -27.73 -2.87
C ALA A 14 -4.59 -26.38 -3.00
N VAL A 15 -4.27 -25.60 -4.03
CA VAL A 15 -4.92 -24.32 -4.37
C VAL A 15 -6.42 -24.48 -4.65
N ALA A 16 -6.84 -25.59 -5.26
CA ALA A 16 -8.25 -25.86 -5.53
C ALA A 16 -9.08 -26.12 -4.26
N GLU A 17 -8.44 -26.43 -3.14
CA GLU A 17 -9.07 -26.69 -1.84
C GLU A 17 -9.11 -25.44 -0.93
N ILE A 18 -8.42 -24.36 -1.31
CA ILE A 18 -8.27 -23.16 -0.48
C ILE A 18 -9.26 -22.08 -0.92
N ALA A 19 -9.95 -21.48 0.06
CA ALA A 19 -10.75 -20.28 -0.15
C ALA A 19 -9.88 -19.19 -0.81
N GLY A 20 -10.19 -18.85 -2.06
CA GLY A 20 -9.52 -17.77 -2.77
C GLY A 20 -9.83 -16.43 -2.13
N LEU A 21 -8.84 -15.53 -2.10
CA LEU A 21 -9.03 -14.17 -1.60
C LEU A 21 -9.71 -13.31 -2.67
N GLU A 22 -10.60 -12.41 -2.23
CA GLU A 22 -11.24 -11.42 -3.09
C GLU A 22 -10.37 -10.15 -3.12
N VAL A 23 -9.69 -9.89 -4.23
CA VAL A 23 -8.87 -8.68 -4.41
C VAL A 23 -9.38 -7.86 -5.60
N PRO A 24 -8.95 -6.59 -5.79
CA PRO A 24 -9.43 -5.75 -6.88
C PRO A 24 -9.29 -6.37 -8.28
N ALA A 25 -8.27 -7.19 -8.51
CA ALA A 25 -8.08 -7.92 -9.77
C ALA A 25 -8.86 -9.25 -9.88
N GLY A 26 -9.73 -9.56 -8.92
CA GLY A 26 -10.56 -10.77 -8.87
C GLY A 26 -10.06 -11.78 -7.84
N LYS A 27 -10.50 -13.04 -7.98
CA LYS A 27 -10.17 -14.11 -7.03
C LYS A 27 -8.73 -14.58 -7.21
N VAL A 28 -7.95 -14.55 -6.12
CA VAL A 28 -6.57 -15.03 -6.10
C VAL A 28 -6.41 -16.17 -5.09
N PRO A 29 -5.93 -17.35 -5.51
CA PRO A 29 -5.65 -18.42 -4.57
C PRO A 29 -4.35 -18.14 -3.81
N VAL A 30 -4.37 -18.38 -2.49
CA VAL A 30 -3.18 -18.26 -1.63
C VAL A 30 -2.88 -19.61 -1.00
N LEU A 31 -1.61 -20.02 -1.04
CA LEU A 31 -1.14 -21.25 -0.42
C LEU A 31 -0.27 -20.90 0.79
N TRP A 32 -0.60 -21.46 1.95
CA TRP A 32 0.22 -21.33 3.13
C TRP A 32 1.25 -22.46 3.22
N ASP A 33 2.53 -22.13 3.09
CA ASP A 33 3.62 -23.09 3.33
C ASP A 33 4.10 -23.02 4.77
N ARG A 34 3.72 -24.02 5.58
CA ARG A 34 4.12 -24.12 7.00
C ARG A 34 5.62 -24.35 7.21
N ARG A 35 6.36 -24.72 6.17
CA ARG A 35 7.80 -25.01 6.24
C ARG A 35 8.65 -23.85 5.72
N ALA A 36 8.05 -22.90 5.03
CA ALA A 36 8.74 -21.70 4.56
C ALA A 36 8.94 -20.70 5.71
N ALA A 37 10.05 -19.96 5.64
CA ALA A 37 10.24 -18.81 6.51
C ALA A 37 9.20 -17.72 6.20
N ALA A 38 8.78 -16.99 7.24
CA ALA A 38 7.92 -15.84 7.06
C ALA A 38 8.62 -14.79 6.18
N THR A 39 7.94 -14.34 5.13
CA THR A 39 8.44 -13.27 4.27
C THR A 39 7.81 -11.93 4.71
N PRO A 40 8.54 -10.81 4.65
CA PRO A 40 8.00 -9.50 5.07
C PRO A 40 6.71 -9.10 4.36
N LEU A 41 6.53 -9.53 3.10
CA LEU A 41 5.35 -9.23 2.29
C LEU A 41 4.38 -10.41 2.16
N GLY A 42 4.60 -11.52 2.87
CA GLY A 42 3.79 -12.73 2.73
C GLY A 42 2.33 -12.57 3.17
N GLN A 43 2.05 -11.59 4.02
CA GLN A 43 0.70 -11.28 4.51
C GLN A 43 -0.01 -10.21 3.67
N LEU A 44 0.69 -9.59 2.72
CA LEU A 44 0.16 -8.50 1.91
C LEU A 44 -1.10 -8.89 1.09
N PRO A 45 -1.25 -10.11 0.55
CA PRO A 45 -2.50 -10.52 -0.12
C PRO A 45 -3.75 -10.36 0.76
N TYR A 46 -3.67 -10.76 2.03
CA TYR A 46 -4.79 -10.66 2.98
C TYR A 46 -5.09 -9.21 3.35
N PHE A 47 -4.06 -8.37 3.47
CA PHE A 47 -4.25 -6.94 3.67
C PHE A 47 -4.92 -6.28 2.46
N ILE A 48 -4.54 -6.68 1.24
CA ILE A 48 -5.17 -6.19 0.01
C ILE A 48 -6.64 -6.62 -0.06
N GLU A 49 -6.97 -7.86 0.29
CA GLU A 49 -8.36 -8.32 0.39
C GLU A 49 -9.15 -7.49 1.39
N PHE A 50 -8.60 -7.23 2.58
CA PHE A 50 -9.23 -6.35 3.56
C PHE A 50 -9.53 -4.96 2.98
N LEU A 51 -8.57 -4.34 2.29
CA LEU A 51 -8.74 -3.03 1.67
C LEU A 51 -9.81 -3.05 0.55
N HIS A 52 -9.96 -4.18 -0.13
CA HIS A 52 -10.93 -4.38 -1.19
C HIS A 52 -12.35 -4.56 -0.65
N ILE A 53 -12.54 -5.52 0.25
CA ILE A 53 -13.85 -5.86 0.81
C ILE A 53 -14.40 -4.68 1.64
N SER A 54 -13.54 -3.94 2.35
CA SER A 54 -13.95 -2.72 3.07
C SER A 54 -14.23 -1.53 2.14
N GLY A 55 -13.83 -1.63 0.86
CA GLY A 55 -13.86 -0.56 -0.13
C GLY A 55 -12.93 0.62 0.19
N LEU A 56 -12.06 0.50 1.20
CA LEU A 56 -11.11 1.56 1.59
C LEU A 56 -10.18 1.93 0.44
N TRP A 57 -9.67 0.93 -0.28
CA TRP A 57 -8.81 1.15 -1.44
C TRP A 57 -9.52 1.94 -2.55
N GLN A 58 -10.69 1.47 -2.96
CA GLN A 58 -11.40 2.05 -4.09
C GLN A 58 -11.85 3.48 -3.80
N ARG A 59 -12.44 3.73 -2.62
CA ARG A 59 -12.82 5.09 -2.20
C ARG A 59 -11.62 6.04 -2.15
N TRP A 60 -10.49 5.59 -1.58
CA TRP A 60 -9.28 6.40 -1.52
C TRP A 60 -8.77 6.81 -2.91
N VAL A 61 -8.79 5.88 -3.88
CA VAL A 61 -8.38 6.15 -5.26
C VAL A 61 -9.35 7.07 -6.00
N ASP A 62 -10.66 6.82 -5.88
CA ASP A 62 -11.69 7.58 -6.61
C ASP A 62 -11.81 9.02 -6.11
N GLU A 63 -11.72 9.22 -4.80
CA GLU A 63 -11.83 10.53 -4.17
C GLU A 63 -10.53 11.34 -4.23
N CYS A 64 -9.45 10.77 -4.78
CA CYS A 64 -8.16 11.43 -4.88
C CYS A 64 -8.23 12.67 -5.78
N PRO A 65 -7.88 13.88 -5.29
CA PRO A 65 -8.02 15.14 -6.03
C PRO A 65 -6.93 15.35 -7.08
N LEU A 66 -5.93 14.46 -7.16
CA LEU A 66 -4.90 14.51 -8.18
C LEU A 66 -5.53 14.29 -9.55
N GLU A 67 -5.24 15.19 -10.49
CA GLU A 67 -5.66 15.08 -11.87
C GLU A 67 -4.44 15.20 -12.77
N TYR A 68 -4.47 14.41 -13.85
CA TYR A 68 -3.41 14.40 -14.82
C TYR A 68 -3.97 14.66 -16.21
N THR A 69 -3.36 15.61 -16.92
CA THR A 69 -3.82 16.04 -18.25
C THR A 69 -2.98 15.47 -19.39
N SER A 70 -1.81 14.89 -19.09
CA SER A 70 -0.91 14.34 -20.11
C SER A 70 -1.41 12.98 -20.61
N PRO A 71 -1.36 12.71 -21.93
CA PRO A 71 -1.62 11.37 -22.47
C PRO A 71 -0.70 10.28 -21.91
N ASN A 72 0.50 10.66 -21.45
CA ASN A 72 1.49 9.76 -20.86
C ASN A 72 1.41 9.72 -19.32
N ALA A 73 0.39 10.35 -18.72
CA ALA A 73 0.23 10.34 -17.29
C ALA A 73 -0.02 8.93 -16.76
N PRO A 74 0.52 8.58 -15.57
CA PRO A 74 0.12 7.36 -14.89
C PRO A 74 -1.33 7.47 -14.40
N GLY A 75 -1.99 6.33 -14.18
CA GLY A 75 -3.27 6.32 -13.48
C GLY A 75 -3.10 6.69 -12.00
N LYS A 76 -4.12 7.28 -11.36
CA LYS A 76 -4.09 7.57 -9.91
C LYS A 76 -3.77 6.32 -9.11
N GLN A 77 -4.36 5.19 -9.50
CA GLN A 77 -4.15 3.89 -8.89
C GLN A 77 -2.67 3.44 -8.90
N ASP A 78 -1.96 3.64 -10.02
CA ASP A 78 -0.53 3.30 -10.12
C ASP A 78 0.31 4.20 -9.18
N VAL A 79 -0.01 5.49 -9.10
CA VAL A 79 0.69 6.46 -8.25
C VAL A 79 0.48 6.14 -6.77
N LEU A 80 -0.78 6.01 -6.36
CA LEU A 80 -1.17 5.75 -4.99
C LEU A 80 -0.72 4.37 -4.53
N GLY A 81 -0.88 3.36 -5.38
CA GLY A 81 -0.48 1.98 -5.08
C GLY A 81 1.03 1.83 -4.97
N THR A 82 1.80 2.51 -5.82
CA THR A 82 3.27 2.51 -5.70
C THR A 82 3.71 3.08 -4.35
N TRP A 83 3.08 4.16 -3.87
CA TRP A 83 3.35 4.71 -2.55
C TRP A 83 2.99 3.75 -1.42
N LEU A 84 1.77 3.21 -1.45
CA LEU A 84 1.28 2.26 -0.46
C LEU A 84 2.22 1.05 -0.34
N LEU A 85 2.54 0.40 -1.45
CA LEU A 85 3.43 -0.76 -1.49
C LEU A 85 4.84 -0.43 -0.97
N SER A 86 5.34 0.78 -1.26
CA SER A 86 6.64 1.23 -0.76
C SER A 86 6.65 1.37 0.76
N ILE A 87 5.59 1.97 1.32
CA ILE A 87 5.42 2.12 2.77
C ILE A 87 5.31 0.75 3.44
N LEU A 88 4.49 -0.15 2.89
CA LEU A 88 4.31 -1.51 3.41
C LEU A 88 5.57 -2.36 3.30
N SER A 89 6.44 -2.06 2.34
CA SER A 89 7.77 -2.68 2.21
C SER A 89 8.82 -2.08 3.15
N GLY A 90 8.43 -1.16 4.04
CA GLY A 90 9.33 -0.54 5.03
C GLY A 90 10.31 0.46 4.43
N HIS A 91 10.07 0.95 3.21
CA HIS A 91 10.95 1.91 2.58
C HIS A 91 10.85 3.29 3.24
N ARG A 92 11.98 3.78 3.74
CA ARG A 92 12.08 5.12 4.36
C ARG A 92 12.59 6.20 3.42
N ARG A 93 13.14 5.82 2.26
CA ARG A 93 13.65 6.75 1.24
C ARG A 93 12.95 6.51 -0.09
N ARG A 94 12.58 7.58 -0.79
CA ARG A 94 11.89 7.52 -2.10
C ARG A 94 12.66 6.68 -3.12
N ALA A 95 13.99 6.76 -3.11
CA ALA A 95 14.87 6.01 -4.02
C ALA A 95 14.64 4.48 -3.94
N HIS A 96 14.19 3.96 -2.80
CA HIS A 96 13.97 2.52 -2.60
C HIS A 96 12.72 2.00 -3.33
N VAL A 97 11.81 2.89 -3.78
CA VAL A 97 10.64 2.51 -4.59
C VAL A 97 11.03 1.66 -5.80
N THR A 98 12.22 1.91 -6.39
CA THR A 98 12.73 1.15 -7.54
C THR A 98 12.82 -0.35 -7.27
N ALA A 99 13.02 -0.78 -6.02
CA ALA A 99 13.07 -2.19 -5.64
C ALA A 99 11.73 -2.92 -5.89
N LEU A 100 10.61 -2.19 -5.92
CA LEU A 100 9.28 -2.75 -6.18
C LEU A 100 9.05 -3.12 -7.65
N ARG A 101 9.89 -2.66 -8.59
CA ARG A 101 9.66 -2.89 -10.03
C ARG A 101 9.67 -4.36 -10.44
N ASN A 102 10.32 -5.21 -9.66
CA ASN A 102 10.38 -6.65 -9.91
C ASN A 102 9.25 -7.42 -9.21
N ASP A 103 8.32 -6.73 -8.56
CA ASP A 103 7.14 -7.34 -7.97
C ASP A 103 6.08 -7.61 -9.04
N GLY A 104 5.93 -8.88 -9.41
CA GLY A 104 4.95 -9.32 -10.39
C GLY A 104 3.60 -9.72 -9.81
N VAL A 105 3.38 -9.57 -8.49
CA VAL A 105 2.20 -10.12 -7.81
C VAL A 105 1.38 -9.03 -7.13
N ASN A 106 1.98 -8.25 -6.21
CA ASN A 106 1.21 -7.32 -5.39
C ASN A 106 0.59 -6.15 -6.17
N PRO A 107 1.27 -5.53 -7.15
CA PRO A 107 0.67 -4.47 -7.96
C PRO A 107 -0.58 -4.96 -8.70
N GLY A 108 -0.49 -6.16 -9.28
CA GLY A 108 -1.60 -6.78 -10.00
C GLY A 108 -2.80 -7.03 -9.08
N MET A 109 -2.58 -7.55 -7.86
CA MET A 109 -3.67 -7.75 -6.90
C MET A 109 -4.41 -6.44 -6.59
N LEU A 110 -3.69 -5.32 -6.42
CA LEU A 110 -4.29 -4.00 -6.22
C LEU A 110 -4.98 -3.41 -7.46
N GLY A 111 -5.00 -4.10 -8.60
CA GLY A 111 -5.54 -3.62 -9.87
C GLY A 111 -4.66 -2.58 -10.57
N MET A 112 -3.40 -2.44 -10.15
CA MET A 112 -2.44 -1.54 -10.77
C MET A 112 -1.98 -2.10 -12.12
N GLN A 113 -1.67 -1.21 -13.06
CA GLN A 113 -1.07 -1.58 -14.35
C GLN A 113 0.44 -1.68 -14.25
N ARG A 114 1.06 -0.89 -13.35
CA ARG A 114 2.51 -0.83 -13.20
C ARG A 114 2.95 -0.19 -11.89
N VAL A 115 4.14 -0.56 -11.46
CA VAL A 115 4.90 0.16 -10.43
C VAL A 115 5.65 1.33 -11.08
N LEU A 116 5.51 2.52 -10.51
CA LEU A 116 6.16 3.71 -11.04
C LEU A 116 7.62 3.85 -10.59
N SER A 117 8.40 4.62 -11.36
CA SER A 117 9.73 5.07 -10.92
C SER A 117 9.61 6.12 -9.82
N GLU A 118 10.67 6.31 -9.03
CA GLU A 118 10.73 7.39 -8.04
C GLU A 118 10.48 8.77 -8.69
N ASP A 119 11.10 9.06 -9.83
CA ASP A 119 10.85 10.29 -10.58
C ASP A 119 9.41 10.45 -11.09
N ALA A 120 8.79 9.37 -11.57
CA ALA A 120 7.40 9.40 -12.03
C ALA A 120 6.46 9.60 -10.85
N LEU A 121 6.75 8.98 -9.71
CA LEU A 121 6.00 9.12 -8.46
C LEU A 121 6.07 10.55 -7.93
N ARG A 122 7.27 11.14 -7.90
CA ARG A 122 7.48 12.53 -7.50
C ARG A 122 6.76 13.51 -8.43
N ARG A 123 6.78 13.26 -9.75
CA ARG A 123 6.03 14.07 -10.71
C ARG A 123 4.52 13.89 -10.57
N GLY A 124 4.04 12.68 -10.27
CA GLY A 124 2.63 12.37 -10.06
C GLY A 124 2.03 13.05 -8.82
N LEU A 125 2.85 13.48 -7.87
CA LEU A 125 2.38 14.28 -6.72
C LEU A 125 2.44 15.79 -6.98
N LYS A 126 3.10 16.25 -8.03
CA LYS A 126 3.15 17.69 -8.34
C LYS A 126 1.78 18.14 -8.83
N HIS A 127 1.21 19.12 -8.15
CA HIS A 127 -0.03 19.77 -8.52
C HIS A 127 0.03 21.26 -8.19
N PRO A 128 -0.83 22.10 -8.80
CA PRO A 128 -0.94 23.52 -8.47
C PRO A 128 -1.29 23.74 -7.00
N ALA A 129 -0.76 24.80 -6.39
CA ALA A 129 -1.00 25.13 -4.97
C ALA A 129 -2.50 25.22 -4.60
N GLU A 130 -3.35 25.60 -5.55
CA GLU A 130 -4.81 25.67 -5.39
C GLU A 130 -5.44 24.33 -4.99
N ARG A 131 -4.81 23.19 -5.27
CA ARG A 131 -5.30 21.86 -4.88
C ARG A 131 -4.66 21.29 -3.61
N GLU A 132 -3.76 22.03 -2.97
CA GLU A 132 -3.09 21.58 -1.75
C GLU A 132 -4.09 21.39 -0.61
N ALA A 133 -5.02 22.33 -0.44
CA ALA A 133 -6.08 22.24 0.58
C ALA A 133 -7.00 21.04 0.33
N ALA A 134 -7.38 20.78 -0.92
CA ALA A 134 -8.19 19.62 -1.28
C ALA A 134 -7.46 18.30 -1.01
N THR A 135 -6.15 18.26 -1.30
CA THR A 135 -5.29 17.10 -1.04
C THR A 135 -5.13 16.85 0.46
N ALA A 136 -4.92 17.89 1.26
CA ALA A 136 -4.84 17.79 2.71
C ALA A 136 -6.17 17.29 3.31
N ALA A 137 -7.30 17.86 2.89
CA ALA A 137 -8.62 17.45 3.36
C ALA A 137 -8.95 15.99 2.99
N TRP A 138 -8.60 15.56 1.77
CA TRP A 138 -8.73 14.17 1.33
C TRP A 138 -7.88 13.22 2.19
N MET A 139 -6.61 13.53 2.41
CA MET A 139 -5.73 12.72 3.26
C MET A 139 -6.20 12.66 4.72
N GLU A 140 -6.62 13.79 5.29
CA GLU A 140 -7.13 13.87 6.65
C GLU A 140 -8.40 13.02 6.82
N ARG A 141 -9.34 13.11 5.86
CA ARG A 141 -10.57 12.32 5.88
C ARG A 141 -10.26 10.83 5.93
N HIS A 142 -9.44 10.32 5.01
CA HIS A 142 -9.16 8.89 4.96
C HIS A 142 -8.30 8.41 6.13
N LEU A 143 -7.38 9.24 6.63
CA LEU A 143 -6.66 8.94 7.88
C LEU A 143 -7.64 8.80 9.04
N ARG A 144 -8.57 9.74 9.18
CA ARG A 144 -9.60 9.70 10.22
C ARG A 144 -10.44 8.44 10.06
N GLU A 145 -10.97 8.14 8.88
CA GLU A 145 -11.77 6.92 8.62
C GLU A 145 -11.04 5.63 9.04
N SER A 146 -9.72 5.54 8.79
CA SER A 146 -8.92 4.37 9.17
C SER A 146 -8.71 4.20 10.67
N ALA A 147 -8.71 5.29 11.44
CA ALA A 147 -8.42 5.28 12.88
C ALA A 147 -9.65 5.50 13.77
N TRP A 148 -10.72 6.10 13.24
CA TRP A 148 -11.84 6.62 14.02
C TRP A 148 -12.59 5.53 14.76
N GLY A 149 -12.79 4.36 14.13
CA GLY A 149 -13.45 3.23 14.78
C GLY A 149 -12.70 2.77 16.04
N LEU A 150 -11.37 2.74 15.99
CA LEU A 150 -10.54 2.45 17.14
C LEU A 150 -10.63 3.58 18.17
N LEU A 151 -10.41 4.83 17.75
CA LEU A 151 -10.42 6.00 18.63
C LEU A 151 -11.78 6.24 19.32
N SER A 152 -12.88 5.78 18.73
CA SER A 152 -14.23 5.96 19.27
C SER A 152 -14.70 4.79 20.15
N ALA A 153 -13.94 3.69 20.22
CA ALA A 153 -14.39 2.47 20.88
C ALA A 153 -14.34 2.51 22.42
N GLY A 154 -13.69 3.51 23.02
CA GLY A 154 -13.58 3.62 24.47
C GLY A 154 -12.91 4.91 24.91
N ASP A 155 -12.70 5.03 26.21
CA ASP A 155 -12.00 6.17 26.82
C ASP A 155 -10.48 5.93 26.71
N TRP A 156 -9.81 6.78 25.93
CA TRP A 156 -8.37 6.70 25.73
C TRP A 156 -7.66 7.74 26.61
N ILE A 157 -6.64 7.29 27.35
CA ILE A 157 -5.64 8.21 27.91
C ILE A 157 -4.58 8.38 26.83
N LEU A 158 -4.54 9.57 26.22
CA LEU A 158 -3.52 9.91 25.23
C LEU A 158 -2.25 10.35 25.97
N ASP A 159 -1.23 9.50 25.94
CA ASP A 159 0.12 9.88 26.36
C ASP A 159 0.88 10.43 25.16
N VAL A 160 1.36 11.68 25.25
CA VAL A 160 2.08 12.36 24.16
C VAL A 160 3.50 12.67 24.60
N ASP A 161 4.45 11.84 24.14
CA ASP A 161 5.87 12.12 24.26
C ASP A 161 6.30 13.14 23.18
N ALA A 162 6.11 14.42 23.46
CA ALA A 162 6.64 15.49 22.61
C ALA A 162 8.17 15.56 22.75
N THR A 163 8.91 14.82 21.91
CA THR A 163 10.36 15.03 21.78
C THR A 163 10.61 16.30 20.96
N VAL A 164 11.04 17.38 21.62
CA VAL A 164 11.58 18.55 20.93
C VAL A 164 12.89 18.12 20.27
N LYS A 165 12.88 17.93 18.95
CA LYS A 165 14.12 17.77 18.18
C LYS A 165 14.65 19.15 17.82
N PRO A 166 15.71 19.66 18.48
CA PRO A 166 16.32 20.90 18.05
C PRO A 166 16.81 20.77 16.61
N LEU A 167 16.43 21.72 15.76
CA LEU A 167 16.88 21.76 14.35
C LEU A 167 18.41 21.91 14.26
N TYR A 168 19.03 22.58 15.25
CA TYR A 168 20.46 22.61 15.56
C TYR A 168 20.68 22.91 17.06
N GLY A 169 21.73 22.37 17.67
CA GLY A 169 22.13 22.64 19.06
C GLY A 169 21.99 21.44 20.01
N HIS A 170 22.96 21.28 20.91
CA HIS A 170 22.97 20.21 21.92
C HIS A 170 21.88 20.45 22.97
N GLN A 171 21.22 19.37 23.37
CA GLN A 171 20.20 19.39 24.41
C GLN A 171 20.89 19.52 25.78
N ASP A 172 20.82 20.70 26.39
CA ASP A 172 21.20 20.84 27.79
C ASP A 172 20.16 20.09 28.64
N GLN A 173 20.61 19.02 29.30
CA GLN A 173 19.81 18.27 30.26
C GLN A 173 19.65 19.12 31.53
N LYS A 174 18.40 19.36 31.94
CA LYS A 174 18.06 19.76 33.30
C LYS A 174 17.78 18.53 34.15
#